data_AF-A0AA47PCJ2-F1
#
_entry.id   AF-A0AA47PCJ2-F1
#
_cell.length_a   1.000
_cell.length_b   1.000
_cell.length_c   1.000
_cell.angle_alpha   90.00
_cell.angle_beta   90.00
_cell.angle_gamma   90.00
#
_symmetry.space_group_name_H-M   'P 1'
#
loop_
_entity.id
_entity.type
_entity.pdbx_description
1 polymer ?
#
loop_
_entity_poly.entity_id
_entity_poly.type
_entity_poly.pdbx_seq_one_letter_code
_entity_poly.pdbx_strand_id
1 'polypeptide(L)'
;MEWWVEEQGGLLDSDEVGRTEEVTEALLRRLDTLDLENQRGRLERLLEAGDPLVLLGHPSSPLVSESLSQVQEHYEVLVRRSALRRSMLEQQLSLHVFEREAKELQTWLTSKKALAESQDCGQDLEAVEIFLILGGTEERATRKSCSTESRDLVLFFM
;
A
#
# COMPACT_ATOMS: atom_id res chain seq x y z
N MET A 1 4.55 2.58 -29.86
CA MET A 1 4.94 2.51 -28.44
C MET A 1 4.66 3.85 -27.76
N GLU A 2 4.92 4.97 -28.44
CA GLU A 2 4.50 6.33 -28.04
C GLU A 2 3.00 6.46 -27.71
N TRP A 3 2.11 5.91 -28.54
CA TRP A 3 0.67 5.90 -28.25
C TRP A 3 0.30 5.21 -26.93
N TRP A 4 1.03 4.16 -26.55
CA TRP A 4 0.80 3.47 -25.28
C TRP A 4 1.28 4.33 -24.10
N VAL A 5 2.39 5.06 -24.27
CA VAL A 5 2.89 6.01 -23.25
C VAL A 5 1.93 7.19 -23.08
N GLU A 6 1.32 7.70 -24.16
CA GLU A 6 0.31 8.75 -24.09
C GLU A 6 -1.02 8.24 -23.48
N GLU A 7 -1.45 7.04 -23.84
CA GLU A 7 -2.65 6.41 -23.30
C GLU A 7 -2.53 6.18 -21.78
N GLN A 8 -1.35 5.71 -21.33
CA GLN A 8 -1.08 5.56 -19.89
C GLN A 8 -0.73 6.90 -19.22
N GLY A 9 -0.31 7.92 -19.99
CA GLY A 9 -0.04 9.27 -19.51
C GLY A 9 -1.27 9.90 -18.85
N GLY A 10 -2.46 9.73 -19.42
CA GLY A 10 -3.70 10.22 -18.81
C GLY A 10 -4.03 9.61 -17.44
N LEU A 11 -3.60 8.36 -17.20
CA LEU A 11 -3.75 7.70 -15.90
C LEU A 11 -2.72 8.22 -14.89
N LEU A 12 -1.49 8.43 -15.34
CA LEU A 12 -0.37 8.86 -14.51
C LEU A 12 -0.40 10.36 -14.19
N ASP A 13 -0.98 11.17 -15.07
CA ASP A 13 -1.11 12.63 -14.90
C ASP A 13 -2.37 13.01 -14.09
N SER A 14 -3.30 12.06 -13.87
CA SER A 14 -4.43 12.29 -12.97
C SER A 14 -3.94 12.34 -11.51
N ASP A 15 -4.06 13.50 -10.87
CA ASP A 15 -3.73 13.73 -9.46
C ASP A 15 -4.88 13.31 -8.50
N GLU A 16 -5.85 12.53 -8.97
CA GLU A 16 -7.00 12.11 -8.17
C GLU A 16 -6.57 11.15 -7.06
N VAL A 17 -6.24 11.68 -5.89
CA VAL A 17 -6.06 10.88 -4.69
C VAL A 17 -7.45 10.48 -4.19
N GLY A 18 -7.74 9.18 -4.20
CA GLY A 18 -9.06 8.63 -3.84
C GLY A 18 -9.54 9.16 -2.49
N ARG A 19 -10.83 9.55 -2.40
CA ARG A 19 -11.41 10.07 -1.15
C ARG A 19 -11.71 8.98 -0.12
N THR A 20 -11.66 7.72 -0.53
CA THR A 20 -11.94 6.53 0.27
C THR A 20 -10.84 5.49 0.09
N GLU A 21 -10.64 4.65 1.10
CA GLU A 21 -9.72 3.51 1.09
C GLU A 21 -9.94 2.64 -0.15
N GLU A 22 -11.20 2.30 -0.44
CA GLU A 22 -11.61 1.50 -1.60
C GLU A 22 -11.24 2.13 -2.96
N VAL A 23 -11.41 3.44 -3.11
CA VAL A 23 -11.06 4.16 -4.36
C VAL A 23 -9.55 4.22 -4.53
N THR A 24 -8.83 4.47 -3.43
CA THR A 24 -7.36 4.51 -3.42
C THR A 24 -6.78 3.13 -3.76
N GLU A 25 -7.34 2.05 -3.21
CA GLU A 25 -6.97 0.68 -3.59
C GLU A 25 -7.30 0.35 -5.05
N ALA A 26 -8.46 0.75 -5.55
CA ALA A 26 -8.83 0.53 -6.94
C ALA A 26 -7.85 1.23 -7.91
N LEU A 27 -7.39 2.43 -7.54
CA LEU A 27 -6.37 3.15 -8.29
C LEU A 27 -5.00 2.46 -8.24
N LEU A 28 -4.60 1.91 -7.08
CA LEU A 28 -3.38 1.09 -6.98
C LEU A 28 -3.46 -0.18 -7.85
N ARG A 29 -4.56 -0.93 -7.77
CA ARG A 29 -4.78 -2.11 -8.63
C ARG A 29 -4.72 -1.75 -10.11
N ARG A 30 -5.26 -0.60 -10.48
CA ARG A 30 -5.21 -0.09 -11.84
C ARG A 30 -3.79 0.28 -12.27
N LEU A 31 -2.96 0.82 -11.37
CA LEU A 31 -1.54 1.03 -11.63
C LEU A 31 -0.77 -0.29 -11.86
N ASP A 32 -1.12 -1.34 -11.10
CA ASP A 32 -0.50 -2.67 -11.27
C ASP A 32 -0.83 -3.31 -12.64
N THR A 33 -1.96 -2.95 -13.26
CA THR A 33 -2.30 -3.44 -14.62
C THR A 33 -1.37 -2.93 -15.72
N LEU A 34 -0.56 -1.89 -15.46
CA LEU A 34 0.36 -1.31 -16.44
C LEU A 34 1.50 -2.26 -16.85
N ASP A 35 1.69 -3.37 -16.11
CA ASP A 35 2.63 -4.46 -16.42
C ASP A 35 3.99 -3.95 -16.94
N LEU A 36 4.59 -3.06 -16.15
CA LEU A 36 5.85 -2.39 -16.49
C LEU A 36 7.01 -3.39 -16.64
N GLU A 37 6.87 -4.58 -16.06
CA GLU A 37 7.83 -5.68 -16.14
C GLU A 37 7.83 -6.34 -17.53
N ASN A 38 6.65 -6.56 -18.11
CA ASN A 38 6.54 -7.04 -19.48
C ASN A 38 7.06 -6.00 -20.49
N GLN A 39 6.83 -4.71 -20.25
CA GLN A 39 7.42 -3.66 -21.09
C GLN A 39 8.95 -3.60 -20.96
N ARG A 40 9.49 -3.82 -19.75
CA ARG A 40 10.94 -3.98 -19.53
C ARG A 40 11.51 -5.12 -20.37
N GLY A 41 10.88 -6.30 -20.31
CA GLY A 41 11.31 -7.46 -21.09
C GLY A 41 11.15 -7.27 -22.61
N ARG A 42 10.26 -6.38 -23.07
CA ARG A 42 10.21 -5.96 -24.48
C ARG A 42 11.39 -5.04 -24.83
N LEU A 43 11.71 -4.09 -23.96
CA LEU A 43 12.84 -3.16 -24.16
C LEU A 43 14.16 -3.93 -24.21
N GLU A 44 14.40 -4.84 -23.27
CA GLU A 44 15.60 -5.68 -23.22
C GLU A 44 15.79 -6.48 -24.51
N ARG A 45 14.73 -7.12 -25.02
CA ARG A 45 14.78 -7.84 -26.30
C ARG A 45 15.06 -6.94 -27.50
N LEU A 46 14.56 -5.70 -27.48
CA LEU A 46 14.84 -4.72 -28.54
C LEU A 46 16.30 -4.24 -28.50
N LEU A 47 16.86 -4.07 -27.30
CA LEU A 47 18.28 -3.74 -27.11
C LEU A 47 19.17 -4.90 -27.57
N GLU A 48 18.89 -6.13 -27.16
CA GLU A 48 19.63 -7.33 -27.59
C GLU A 48 19.58 -7.54 -29.11
N ALA A 49 18.46 -7.20 -29.76
CA ALA A 49 18.33 -7.25 -31.21
C ALA A 49 19.06 -6.08 -31.92
N GLY A 50 19.23 -4.95 -31.24
CA GLY A 50 19.93 -3.76 -31.74
C GLY A 50 21.45 -3.87 -31.68
N ASP A 51 22.00 -4.48 -30.62
CA ASP A 51 23.44 -4.70 -30.43
C ASP A 51 24.16 -5.29 -31.66
N PRO A 52 23.68 -6.39 -32.29
CA PRO A 52 24.35 -6.94 -33.46
C PRO A 52 24.23 -6.03 -34.70
N LEU A 53 23.17 -5.23 -34.83
CA LEU A 53 22.99 -4.30 -35.96
C LEU A 53 23.98 -3.14 -35.90
N VAL A 54 24.33 -2.71 -34.68
CA VAL A 54 25.37 -1.71 -34.43
C VAL A 54 26.76 -2.32 -34.62
N LEU A 55 26.99 -3.53 -34.10
CA LEU A 55 28.28 -4.23 -34.20
C LEU A 55 28.65 -4.58 -35.65
N LEU A 56 27.67 -4.91 -36.49
CA LEU A 56 27.85 -5.26 -37.90
C LEU A 56 28.00 -4.03 -38.82
N GLY A 57 27.95 -2.81 -38.27
CA GLY A 57 28.14 -1.58 -39.05
C GLY A 57 27.08 -1.37 -40.14
N HIS A 58 25.82 -1.74 -39.85
CA HIS A 58 24.72 -1.54 -40.78
C HIS A 58 24.52 -0.03 -41.06
N PRO A 59 24.26 0.40 -42.30
CA PRO A 59 24.09 1.83 -42.64
C PRO A 59 22.95 2.52 -41.86
N SER A 60 21.99 1.73 -41.36
CA SER A 60 20.87 2.20 -40.52
C SER A 60 21.15 2.13 -39.01
N SER A 61 22.34 1.68 -38.59
CA SER A 61 22.77 1.63 -37.18
C SER A 61 22.51 2.91 -36.38
N PRO A 62 22.84 4.13 -36.88
CA PRO A 62 22.58 5.35 -36.11
C PRO A 62 21.09 5.59 -35.85
N LEU A 63 20.22 5.28 -36.82
CA LEU A 63 18.77 5.41 -36.70
C LEU A 63 18.20 4.41 -35.67
N VAL A 64 18.71 3.18 -35.67
CA VAL A 64 18.30 2.13 -34.72
C VAL A 64 18.73 2.52 -33.30
N SER A 65 19.95 3.01 -33.12
CA SER A 65 20.43 3.48 -31.81
C SER A 65 19.61 4.66 -31.28
N GLU A 66 19.27 5.62 -32.13
CA GLU A 66 18.47 6.78 -31.74
C GLU A 66 17.05 6.36 -31.32
N SER A 67 16.39 5.49 -32.09
CA SER A 67 15.05 4.99 -31.75
C SER A 67 15.04 4.15 -30.46
N LEU A 68 16.07 3.34 -30.21
CA LEU A 68 16.21 2.59 -28.96
C LEU A 68 16.41 3.53 -27.76
N SER A 69 17.23 4.57 -27.91
CA SER A 69 17.45 5.57 -26.86
C SER A 69 16.16 6.32 -26.52
N GLN A 70 15.38 6.74 -27.53
CA GLN A 70 14.09 7.41 -27.30
C GLN A 70 13.12 6.51 -26.57
N VAL A 71 13.00 5.25 -27.01
CA VAL A 71 12.11 4.27 -26.37
C VAL A 71 12.52 3.99 -24.92
N GLN A 72 13.81 3.91 -24.64
CA GLN A 72 14.33 3.76 -23.27
C GLN A 72 14.00 4.99 -22.40
N GLU A 73 14.23 6.19 -22.90
CA GLU A 73 13.92 7.43 -22.18
C GLU A 73 12.42 7.52 -21.84
N HIS A 74 11.56 7.21 -22.80
CA HIS A 74 10.11 7.15 -22.57
C HIS A 74 9.72 6.11 -21.51
N TYR A 75 10.35 4.94 -21.52
CA TYR A 75 10.13 3.91 -20.51
C TYR A 75 10.56 4.38 -19.11
N GLU A 76 11.74 4.99 -18.98
CA GLU A 76 12.26 5.50 -17.71
C GLU A 76 11.36 6.61 -17.13
N VAL A 77 10.86 7.52 -17.98
CA VAL A 77 9.90 8.55 -17.57
C VAL A 77 8.61 7.91 -17.06
N LEU A 78 8.09 6.89 -17.76
CA LEU A 78 6.88 6.19 -17.36
C LEU A 78 7.04 5.50 -16.00
N VAL A 79 8.15 4.79 -15.79
CA VAL A 79 8.48 4.13 -14.52
C VAL A 79 8.60 5.13 -13.39
N ARG A 80 9.22 6.29 -13.62
CA ARG A 80 9.33 7.33 -12.60
C ARG A 80 7.96 7.90 -12.23
N ARG A 81 7.12 8.19 -13.22
CA ARG A 81 5.75 8.70 -13.00
C ARG A 81 4.88 7.68 -12.25
N SER A 82 4.94 6.42 -12.63
CA SER A 82 4.19 5.35 -11.96
C SER A 82 4.64 5.16 -10.52
N ALA A 83 5.95 5.17 -10.25
CA ALA A 83 6.50 5.04 -8.90
C ALA A 83 6.08 6.22 -8.00
N LEU A 84 6.14 7.46 -8.53
CA LEU A 84 5.69 8.64 -7.80
C LEU A 84 4.20 8.54 -7.45
N ARG A 85 3.37 8.17 -8.44
CA ARG A 85 1.93 8.02 -8.24
C ARG A 85 1.59 6.93 -7.24
N ARG A 86 2.28 5.79 -7.32
CA ARG A 86 2.16 4.68 -6.35
C ARG A 86 2.44 5.16 -4.94
N SER A 87 3.55 5.87 -4.72
CA SER A 87 3.92 6.38 -3.40
C SER A 87 2.86 7.34 -2.84
N MET A 88 2.29 8.23 -3.66
CA MET A 88 1.22 9.12 -3.23
C MET A 88 -0.04 8.36 -2.81
N LEU A 89 -0.43 7.33 -3.57
CA LEU A 89 -1.60 6.49 -3.24
C LEU A 89 -1.37 5.65 -1.98
N GLU A 90 -0.16 5.10 -1.79
CA GLU A 90 0.22 4.36 -0.58
C GLU A 90 0.20 5.27 0.66
N GLN A 91 0.71 6.50 0.55
CA GLN A 91 0.64 7.49 1.62
C GLN A 91 -0.82 7.83 1.99
N GLN A 92 -1.68 8.02 0.98
CA GLN A 92 -3.11 8.26 1.22
C GLN A 92 -3.78 7.07 1.89
N LEU A 93 -3.45 5.84 1.49
CA LEU A 93 -3.99 4.64 2.11
C LEU A 93 -3.63 4.59 3.61
N SER A 94 -2.37 4.89 3.93
CA SER A 94 -1.92 4.98 5.34
C SER A 94 -2.68 6.06 6.11
N LEU A 95 -2.98 7.20 5.48
CA LEU A 95 -3.79 8.26 6.08
C LEU A 95 -5.21 7.76 6.41
N HIS A 96 -5.85 7.06 5.48
CA HIS A 96 -7.19 6.51 5.71
C HIS A 96 -7.23 5.49 6.85
N VAL A 97 -6.22 4.62 6.96
CA VAL A 97 -6.08 3.69 8.09
C VAL A 97 -5.95 4.45 9.41
N PHE A 98 -5.10 5.47 9.46
CA PHE A 98 -4.95 6.31 10.64
C PHE A 98 -6.24 7.03 11.03
N GLU A 99 -6.98 7.57 10.07
CA GLU A 99 -8.28 8.21 10.33
C GLU A 99 -9.32 7.23 10.88
N ARG A 100 -9.31 5.98 10.42
CA ARG A 100 -10.19 4.92 10.94
C ARG A 100 -9.86 4.62 12.40
N GLU A 101 -8.58 4.38 12.72
CA GLU A 101 -8.12 4.13 14.09
C GLU A 101 -8.41 5.32 15.03
N ALA A 102 -8.20 6.55 14.55
CA ALA A 102 -8.52 7.75 15.32
C ALA A 102 -10.03 7.87 15.63
N LYS A 103 -10.90 7.53 14.67
CA LYS A 103 -12.36 7.52 14.87
C LYS A 103 -12.79 6.43 15.84
N GLU A 104 -12.17 5.26 15.79
CA GLU A 104 -12.42 4.16 16.74
C GLU A 104 -12.05 4.58 18.16
N LEU A 105 -10.86 5.17 18.35
CA LEU A 105 -10.41 5.70 19.64
C LEU A 105 -11.33 6.82 20.14
N GLN A 106 -11.76 7.72 19.26
CA GLN A 106 -12.70 8.78 19.62
C GLN A 106 -14.04 8.20 20.08
N THR A 107 -14.55 7.19 19.39
CA THR A 107 -15.81 6.51 19.76
C THR A 107 -15.69 5.76 21.08
N TRP A 108 -14.54 5.11 21.31
CA TRP A 108 -14.25 4.47 22.60
C TRP A 108 -14.20 5.50 23.74
N LEU A 109 -13.53 6.64 23.51
CA LEU A 109 -13.41 7.71 24.50
C LEU A 109 -14.77 8.36 24.81
N THR A 110 -15.60 8.62 23.79
CA THR A 110 -16.95 9.16 24.01
C THR A 110 -17.84 8.15 24.74
N SER A 111 -17.72 6.85 24.45
CA SER A 111 -18.40 5.80 25.22
C SER A 111 -17.97 5.79 26.69
N LYS A 112 -16.67 5.92 26.98
CA LYS A 112 -16.16 6.01 28.35
C LYS A 112 -16.59 7.30 29.05
N LYS A 113 -16.62 8.43 28.34
CA LYS A 113 -17.08 9.71 28.88
C LYS A 113 -18.58 9.68 29.18
N ALA A 114 -19.39 9.12 28.29
CA ALA A 114 -20.82 8.93 28.52
C ALA A 114 -21.10 8.00 29.71
N LEU A 115 -20.29 6.94 29.87
CA LEU A 115 -20.34 6.08 31.04
C LEU A 115 -20.02 6.86 32.32
N ALA A 116 -18.94 7.64 32.33
CA ALA A 116 -18.54 8.45 33.48
C ALA A 116 -19.56 9.53 33.84
N GLU A 117 -20.16 10.21 32.85
CA GLU A 117 -21.22 11.20 33.06
C GLU A 117 -22.54 10.56 33.53
N SER A 118 -22.79 9.29 33.19
CA SER A 118 -23.93 8.52 33.72
C SER A 118 -23.71 7.95 35.13
N GLN A 119 -22.46 7.94 35.62
CA GLN A 119 -22.05 7.28 36.87
C GLN A 119 -22.22 8.18 38.11
N ASP A 120 -22.46 9.48 37.94
CA ASP A 120 -22.63 10.43 39.06
C ASP A 120 -23.94 10.26 39.86
N CYS A 121 -24.86 9.37 39.46
CA CYS A 121 -26.14 9.17 40.17
C CYS A 121 -26.54 7.69 40.31
N GLY A 122 -25.75 6.86 41.01
CA GLY A 122 -26.31 5.72 41.76
C GLY A 122 -26.09 4.29 41.24
N GLN A 123 -25.50 4.06 40.06
CA GLN A 123 -25.20 2.70 39.57
C GLN A 123 -23.82 2.17 39.97
N ASP A 124 -22.99 2.99 40.60
CA ASP A 124 -21.58 2.64 40.87
C ASP A 124 -21.41 1.58 41.96
N LEU A 125 -22.40 1.39 42.84
CA LEU A 125 -22.30 0.35 43.87
C LEU A 125 -22.55 -1.06 43.30
N GLU A 126 -23.58 -1.22 42.46
CA GLU A 126 -23.91 -2.52 41.85
C GLU A 126 -22.97 -2.87 40.68
N ALA A 127 -22.53 -1.89 39.90
CA ALA A 127 -21.60 -2.13 38.79
C ALA A 127 -20.19 -2.49 39.28
N VAL A 128 -19.69 -1.87 40.36
CA VAL A 128 -18.42 -2.24 40.99
C VAL A 128 -18.53 -3.61 41.67
N GLU A 129 -19.67 -3.94 42.28
CA GLU A 129 -19.91 -5.27 42.87
C GLU A 129 -19.95 -6.36 41.79
N ILE A 130 -20.64 -6.11 40.66
CA ILE A 130 -20.65 -7.02 39.51
C ILE A 130 -19.26 -7.12 38.86
N PHE A 131 -18.50 -6.02 38.75
CA PHE A 131 -17.14 -6.04 38.19
C PHE A 131 -16.15 -6.75 39.12
N LEU A 132 -16.29 -6.66 40.45
CA LEU A 132 -15.49 -7.45 41.39
C LEU A 132 -15.87 -8.94 41.36
N ILE A 133 -17.16 -9.25 41.19
CA ILE A 133 -17.66 -10.63 41.11
C ILE A 133 -17.28 -11.29 39.78
N LEU A 134 -17.37 -10.57 38.65
CA LEU A 134 -17.06 -11.08 37.31
C LEU A 134 -15.56 -10.96 36.97
N GLY A 135 -14.93 -9.83 37.32
CA GLY A 135 -13.50 -9.58 37.12
C GLY A 135 -12.59 -10.53 37.91
N GLY A 136 -13.07 -11.11 39.01
CA GLY A 136 -12.38 -12.18 39.74
C GLY A 136 -12.23 -13.50 38.98
N THR A 137 -12.97 -13.70 37.88
CA THR A 137 -12.93 -14.94 37.09
C THR A 137 -12.23 -14.80 35.73
N GLU A 138 -12.13 -13.59 35.16
CA GLU A 138 -11.47 -13.36 33.87
C GLU A 138 -9.96 -13.05 33.97
N GLU A 139 -9.47 -12.48 35.08
CA GLU A 139 -8.03 -12.26 35.26
C GLU A 139 -7.20 -13.55 35.44
N ARG A 140 -7.85 -14.71 35.65
CA ARG A 140 -7.18 -16.02 35.60
C ARG A 140 -7.05 -16.60 34.19
N ALA A 141 -7.78 -16.09 33.20
CA ALA A 141 -7.74 -16.60 31.83
C ALA A 141 -6.74 -15.83 30.95
N THR A 142 -6.61 -14.51 31.11
CA THR A 142 -5.73 -13.70 30.24
C THR A 142 -4.25 -13.69 30.67
N ARG A 143 -3.91 -14.11 31.89
CA ARG A 143 -2.50 -14.33 32.28
C ARG A 143 -1.87 -15.62 31.74
N LYS A 144 -2.67 -16.62 31.32
CA LYS A 144 -2.12 -17.89 30.79
C LYS A 144 -1.80 -17.84 29.30
N SER A 145 -2.41 -16.93 28.53
CA SER A 145 -2.10 -16.82 27.09
C SER A 145 -0.87 -15.95 26.79
N CYS A 146 -0.35 -15.21 27.78
CA CYS A 146 0.83 -14.35 27.61
C CYS A 146 2.13 -14.95 28.20
N SER A 147 2.13 -16.20 28.66
CA SER A 147 3.32 -16.84 29.27
C SER A 147 3.80 -18.15 28.62
N THR A 148 3.16 -18.62 27.54
CA THR A 148 3.59 -19.85 26.83
C THR A 148 3.59 -19.69 25.32
N GLU A 149 4.28 -18.68 24.79
CA GLU A 149 4.79 -18.74 23.41
C GLU A 149 6.03 -17.86 23.23
N SER A 150 6.93 -17.92 24.22
CA SER A 150 8.31 -17.41 24.11
C SER A 150 9.34 -18.55 24.05
N ARG A 151 8.95 -19.77 23.63
CA ARG A 151 9.90 -20.90 23.51
C ARG A 151 9.76 -21.81 22.29
N ASP A 152 8.89 -21.55 21.32
CA ASP A 152 8.90 -22.30 20.05
C ASP A 152 8.58 -21.38 18.86
N LEU A 153 9.61 -20.72 18.33
CA LEU A 153 9.78 -20.38 16.91
C LEU A 153 11.21 -19.88 16.67
N VAL A 154 12.19 -20.71 17.08
CA VAL A 154 13.57 -20.71 16.55
C VAL A 154 13.72 -21.82 15.48
N LEU A 155 12.61 -22.32 14.92
CA LEU A 155 12.62 -23.41 13.93
C LEU A 155 11.65 -23.22 12.76
N PHE A 156 11.56 -22.01 12.21
CA PHE A 156 11.03 -21.84 10.84
C PHE A 156 11.73 -20.74 10.00
N PHE A 157 12.97 -20.41 10.36
CA PHE A 157 13.89 -19.71 9.47
C PHE A 157 15.24 -20.42 9.47
N MET A 158 15.25 -21.59 8.82
CA MET A 158 16.38 -22.12 8.08
C MET A 158 15.84 -22.70 6.77
#